data_AF-A0AAU7MW87-F1
#
_entry.id   AF-A0AAU7MW87-F1
#
_cell.length_a   1.000
_cell.length_b   1.000
_cell.length_c   1.000
_cell.angle_alpha   90.00
_cell.angle_beta   90.00
_cell.angle_gamma   90.00
#
_symmetry.space_group_name_H-M   'P 1'
#
loop_
_entity.id
_entity.type
_entity.pdbx_description
1 polymer ?
#
loop_
_entity_poly.entity_id
_entity_poly.type
_entity_poly.pdbx_seq_one_letter_code
_entity_poly.pdbx_strand_id
1 'polypeptide(L)'
;MKHVRAIGIGIFIWIIGVSLYTLSFYIPVLENPELQANIFLSIGVVPLVWFGSKLYYRKNYTTKGYWLGLVFFSIAAVLDALVTVPLFIEPYGGSYYSFFTAIGFWLIGMEFVITATCYWYVEVYGKKETVNS
;
A
#
# COMPACT_ATOMS: atom_id res chain seq x y z
N MET A 1 0.75 0.90 -19.17
CA MET A 1 1.47 0.60 -17.91
C MET A 1 2.32 -0.64 -18.10
N LYS A 2 3.43 -0.82 -17.38
CA LYS A 2 4.14 -2.11 -17.37
C LYS A 2 3.59 -2.94 -16.21
N HIS A 3 2.49 -3.65 -16.51
CA HIS A 3 1.66 -4.36 -15.54
C HIS A 3 2.44 -5.34 -14.67
N VAL A 4 3.30 -6.18 -15.25
CA VAL A 4 4.12 -7.16 -14.51
C VAL A 4 4.98 -6.51 -13.42
N ARG A 5 5.59 -5.35 -13.72
CA ARG A 5 6.41 -4.63 -12.75
C ARG A 5 5.56 -4.01 -11.64
N ALA A 6 4.42 -3.42 -12.00
CA ALA A 6 3.51 -2.85 -11.01
C ALA A 6 2.96 -3.93 -10.06
N ILE A 7 2.60 -5.09 -10.59
CA ILE A 7 2.16 -6.26 -9.82
C ILE A 7 3.26 -6.74 -8.88
N GLY A 8 4.48 -6.96 -9.39
CA GLY A 8 5.60 -7.41 -8.56
C GLY A 8 5.94 -6.45 -7.43
N ILE A 9 5.88 -5.14 -7.69
CA ILE A 9 6.08 -4.11 -6.65
C ILE A 9 4.92 -4.11 -5.65
N GLY A 10 3.68 -4.23 -6.12
CA GLY A 10 2.50 -4.33 -5.25
C GLY A 10 2.56 -5.53 -4.30
N ILE A 11 2.93 -6.71 -4.79
CA ILE A 11 3.15 -7.91 -3.97
C ILE A 11 4.24 -7.64 -2.92
N PHE A 12 5.36 -7.03 -3.32
CA PHE A 12 6.45 -6.71 -2.39
C PHE A 12 6.01 -5.74 -1.28
N ILE A 13 5.26 -4.69 -1.63
CA ILE A 13 4.69 -3.75 -0.66
C ILE A 13 3.75 -4.49 0.29
N TRP A 14 2.88 -5.35 -0.23
CA TRP A 14 1.95 -6.14 0.57
C TRP A 14 2.67 -7.07 1.56
N ILE A 15 3.72 -7.79 1.13
CA ILE A 15 4.51 -8.66 2.02
C ILE A 15 5.05 -7.87 3.22
N ILE A 16 5.65 -6.71 2.97
CA ILE A 16 6.21 -5.88 4.05
C ILE A 16 5.09 -5.27 4.90
N GLY A 17 4.01 -4.79 4.28
CA GLY A 17 2.87 -4.20 4.96
C GLY A 17 2.21 -5.17 5.93
N VAL A 18 1.86 -6.37 5.47
CA VAL A 18 1.28 -7.42 6.33
C VAL A 18 2.27 -7.82 7.42
N SER A 19 3.55 -7.98 7.10
CA SER A 19 4.56 -8.30 8.12
C SER A 19 4.63 -7.23 9.21
N LEU A 20 4.60 -5.95 8.85
CA LEU A 20 4.63 -4.83 9.79
C LEU A 20 3.37 -4.79 10.65
N TYR A 21 2.20 -4.96 10.03
CA TYR A 21 0.92 -5.04 10.72
C TYR A 21 0.92 -6.18 11.75
N THR A 22 1.27 -7.39 11.30
CA THR A 22 1.27 -8.59 12.15
C THR A 22 2.27 -8.49 13.30
N LEU A 23 3.49 -7.99 13.04
CA LEU A 23 4.48 -7.77 14.11
C LEU A 23 3.99 -6.76 15.14
N SER A 24 3.39 -5.65 14.69
CA SER A 24 2.83 -4.63 15.58
C SER A 24 1.65 -5.17 16.39
N PHE A 25 0.81 -6.02 15.78
CA PHE A 25 -0.32 -6.64 16.47
C PHE A 25 0.13 -7.59 17.60
N TYR A 26 1.16 -8.41 17.36
CA TYR A 26 1.63 -9.39 18.35
C TYR A 26 2.56 -8.82 19.43
N ILE A 27 3.12 -7.62 19.23
CA ILE A 27 3.91 -6.91 20.23
C ILE A 27 3.12 -5.67 20.66
N PRO A 28 2.07 -5.84 21.48
CA PRO A 28 1.22 -4.74 21.88
C PRO A 28 1.96 -3.79 22.82
N VAL A 29 1.89 -2.50 22.50
CA VAL A 29 2.36 -1.36 23.29
C VAL A 29 1.16 -0.52 23.74
N LEU A 30 0.12 -0.42 22.91
CA LEU A 30 -1.16 0.22 23.19
C LEU A 30 -2.19 -0.79 23.68
N GLU A 31 -3.20 -0.31 24.42
CA GLU A 31 -4.34 -1.11 24.90
C GLU A 31 -5.17 -1.70 23.77
N ASN A 32 -5.19 -1.05 22.61
CA ASN A 32 -5.86 -1.54 21.40
C ASN A 32 -4.81 -1.97 20.36
N PRO A 33 -4.49 -3.29 20.27
CA PRO A 33 -3.48 -3.82 19.34
C PRO A 33 -3.86 -3.62 17.86
N GLU A 34 -5.15 -3.64 17.54
CA GLU A 34 -5.63 -3.42 16.17
C GLU A 34 -5.40 -1.98 15.73
N LEU A 35 -5.73 -1.02 16.59
CA LEU A 35 -5.45 0.39 16.34
C LEU A 35 -3.95 0.64 16.20
N GLN A 36 -3.14 0.03 17.05
CA GLN A 36 -1.68 0.10 16.96
C GLN A 36 -1.18 -0.43 15.61
N ALA A 37 -1.61 -1.62 15.21
CA ALA A 37 -1.19 -2.24 13.96
C ALA A 37 -1.57 -1.38 12.75
N ASN A 38 -2.78 -0.79 12.75
CA ASN A 38 -3.22 0.15 11.72
C ASN A 38 -2.36 1.43 11.68
N ILE A 39 -1.98 2.00 12.83
CA ILE A 39 -1.10 3.18 12.89
C ILE A 39 0.30 2.86 12.33
N PHE A 40 0.89 1.75 12.76
CA PHE A 40 2.20 1.32 12.26
C PHE A 40 2.16 1.04 10.76
N LEU A 41 1.11 0.38 10.28
CA LEU A 41 0.90 0.14 8.86
C LEU A 41 0.78 1.46 8.09
N SER A 42 -0.05 2.39 8.54
CA SER A 42 -0.23 3.72 7.92
C SER A 42 1.11 4.47 7.79
N ILE A 43 1.88 4.55 8.89
CA ILE A 43 3.20 5.18 8.88
C ILE A 43 4.16 4.46 7.94
N GLY A 44 4.13 3.12 7.90
CA GLY A 44 5.00 2.31 7.05
C GLY A 44 4.63 2.35 5.56
N VAL A 45 3.35 2.49 5.23
CA VAL A 45 2.84 2.51 3.85
C VAL A 45 3.38 3.70 3.07
N VAL A 46 3.50 4.88 3.69
CA VAL A 46 4.01 6.08 3.02
C VAL A 46 5.42 5.87 2.43
N PRO A 47 6.46 5.52 3.21
CA PRO A 47 7.79 5.27 2.65
C PRO A 47 7.83 4.05 1.72
N LEU A 48 7.02 3.01 1.97
CA LEU A 48 6.95 1.83 1.11
C LEU A 48 6.40 2.15 -0.28
N VAL A 49 5.27 2.83 -0.35
CA VAL A 49 4.62 3.22 -1.61
C VAL A 49 5.46 4.26 -2.33
N TRP A 50 6.09 5.19 -1.61
CA TRP A 50 7.04 6.14 -2.19
C TRP A 50 8.21 5.41 -2.86
N PHE A 51 8.83 4.47 -2.16
CA PHE A 51 9.94 3.67 -2.70
C PHE A 51 9.50 2.78 -3.86
N GLY A 52 8.34 2.14 -3.77
CA GLY A 52 7.75 1.35 -4.84
C GLY A 52 7.48 2.19 -6.09
N SER A 53 6.97 3.40 -5.90
CA SER A 53 6.75 4.37 -6.99
C SER A 53 8.08 4.78 -7.62
N LYS A 54 9.10 5.10 -6.83
CA LYS A 54 10.46 5.38 -7.31
C LYS A 54 11.03 4.24 -8.14
N LEU A 55 10.87 3.00 -7.67
CA LEU A 55 11.31 1.82 -8.38
C LEU A 55 10.54 1.65 -9.70
N TYR A 56 9.24 1.87 -9.71
CA TYR A 56 8.43 1.81 -10.93
C TYR A 56 8.88 2.85 -11.96
N TYR A 57 9.00 4.12 -11.58
CA TYR A 57 9.31 5.24 -12.48
C TYR A 57 10.76 5.31 -12.96
N ARG A 58 11.70 4.57 -12.35
CA ARG A 58 13.12 4.49 -12.80
C ARG A 58 13.30 4.08 -14.27
N LYS A 59 12.27 3.49 -14.90
CA LYS A 59 12.26 3.10 -16.32
C LYS A 59 11.54 4.10 -17.23
N ASN A 60 11.43 5.37 -16.82
CA ASN A 60 10.84 6.47 -17.58
C ASN A 60 9.37 6.25 -18.00
N TYR A 61 8.60 5.52 -17.19
CA TYR A 61 7.17 5.37 -17.45
C TYR A 61 6.41 6.67 -17.18
N THR A 62 5.37 6.93 -17.97
CA THR A 62 4.58 8.16 -17.93
C THR A 62 3.20 8.00 -17.31
N THR A 63 2.92 6.82 -16.74
CA THR A 63 1.65 6.54 -16.04
C THR A 63 1.42 7.60 -14.96
N LYS A 64 0.17 8.05 -14.78
CA LYS A 64 -0.17 8.98 -13.71
C LYS A 64 -0.12 8.28 -12.34
N GLY A 65 0.32 9.00 -11.30
CA GLY A 65 0.53 8.45 -9.96
C GLY A 65 -0.71 7.78 -9.35
N TYR A 66 -1.89 8.36 -9.53
CA TYR A 66 -3.13 7.79 -8.98
C TYR A 66 -3.46 6.41 -9.56
N TRP A 67 -3.20 6.17 -10.85
CA TRP A 67 -3.36 4.84 -11.46
C TRP A 67 -2.38 3.83 -10.88
N LEU A 68 -1.14 4.25 -10.61
CA LEU A 68 -0.15 3.38 -9.99
C LEU A 68 -0.52 3.02 -8.55
N GLY A 69 -0.95 4.01 -7.76
CA GLY A 69 -1.41 3.80 -6.40
C GLY A 69 -2.62 2.89 -6.32
N LEU A 70 -3.60 3.07 -7.22
CA LEU A 70 -4.76 2.18 -7.35
C LEU A 70 -4.32 0.74 -7.66
N VAL A 71 -3.37 0.54 -8.58
CA VAL A 71 -2.87 -0.81 -8.90
C VAL A 71 -2.17 -1.43 -7.68
N PHE A 72 -1.31 -0.70 -6.98
CA PHE A 72 -0.65 -1.22 -5.78
C PHE A 72 -1.67 -1.61 -4.71
N PHE A 73 -2.65 -0.74 -4.44
CA PHE A 73 -3.71 -1.01 -3.48
C PHE A 73 -4.58 -2.20 -3.91
N SER A 74 -5.00 -2.28 -5.18
CA SER A 74 -5.81 -3.40 -5.66
C SER A 74 -5.07 -4.73 -5.56
N ILE A 75 -3.77 -4.76 -5.84
CA ILE A 75 -2.96 -5.98 -5.67
C ILE A 75 -2.88 -6.35 -4.19
N ALA A 76 -2.63 -5.39 -3.29
CA ALA A 76 -2.64 -5.64 -1.85
C ALA A 76 -4.01 -6.17 -1.37
N ALA A 77 -5.12 -5.52 -1.76
CA ALA A 77 -6.48 -5.93 -1.40
C ALA A 77 -6.84 -7.34 -1.88
N VAL A 78 -6.42 -7.71 -3.10
CA VAL A 78 -6.61 -9.08 -3.62
C VAL A 78 -5.79 -10.07 -2.80
N LEU A 79 -4.54 -9.77 -2.48
CA LEU A 79 -3.72 -10.63 -1.62
C LEU A 79 -4.28 -10.71 -0.20
N ASP A 80 -4.88 -9.64 0.32
CA ASP A 80 -5.57 -9.66 1.60
C ASP A 80 -6.77 -10.62 1.57
N ALA A 81 -7.58 -10.59 0.51
CA ALA A 81 -8.69 -11.52 0.35
C ALA A 81 -8.22 -12.98 0.24
N LEU A 82 -7.09 -13.22 -0.43
CA LEU A 82 -6.57 -14.56 -0.69
C LEU A 82 -5.74 -15.13 0.47
N VAL A 83 -5.10 -14.28 1.27
CA VAL A 83 -4.11 -14.69 2.27
C VAL A 83 -4.41 -14.08 3.63
N THR A 84 -4.46 -12.74 3.74
CA THR A 84 -4.61 -12.07 5.04
C THR A 84 -5.89 -12.47 5.76
N VAL A 85 -7.03 -12.40 5.08
CA VAL A 85 -8.32 -12.74 5.66
C VAL A 85 -8.40 -14.21 6.10
N PRO A 86 -8.17 -15.20 5.23
CA PRO A 86 -8.33 -16.61 5.63
C PRO A 86 -7.28 -17.08 6.64
N LEU A 87 -6.05 -16.54 6.60
CA LEU A 87 -4.97 -17.01 7.48
C LEU A 87 -4.84 -16.23 8.79
N PHE A 88 -5.20 -14.94 8.80
CA PHE A 88 -4.96 -14.06 9.95
C PHE A 88 -6.22 -13.42 10.53
N ILE A 89 -7.33 -13.35 9.81
CA ILE A 89 -8.56 -12.68 10.29
C ILE A 89 -9.62 -13.71 10.70
N GLU A 90 -9.93 -14.68 9.85
CA GLU A 90 -10.93 -15.72 10.13
C GLU A 90 -10.61 -16.55 11.39
N PRO A 91 -9.35 -16.96 11.65
CA PRO A 91 -9.02 -17.72 12.86
C PRO A 91 -9.29 -16.98 14.18
N TYR A 92 -9.37 -15.64 14.12
CA TYR A 92 -9.65 -14.78 15.27
C TYR A 92 -11.12 -14.29 15.29
N GLY A 93 -11.99 -14.90 14.49
CA GLY A 93 -13.43 -14.62 14.46
C GLY A 93 -13.83 -13.45 13.56
N GLY A 94 -12.91 -12.92 12.75
CA GLY A 94 -13.22 -11.94 11.72
C GLY A 94 -13.79 -12.58 10.45
N SER A 95 -14.23 -11.74 9.52
CA SER A 95 -14.77 -12.16 8.22
C SER A 95 -14.29 -11.24 7.09
N TYR A 96 -14.46 -11.70 5.85
CA TYR A 96 -14.29 -10.85 4.66
C TYR A 96 -15.08 -9.54 4.77
N TYR A 97 -16.34 -9.63 5.21
CA TYR A 97 -17.20 -8.46 5.35
C TYR A 97 -16.60 -7.47 6.36
N SER A 98 -16.31 -7.92 7.58
CA SER A 98 -15.78 -7.03 8.63
C SER A 98 -14.45 -6.38 8.24
N PHE A 99 -13.58 -7.10 7.52
CA PHE A 99 -12.30 -6.58 7.06
C PHE A 99 -12.47 -5.52 5.96
N PHE A 100 -13.22 -5.82 4.89
CA PHE A 100 -13.38 -4.90 3.76
C PHE A 100 -14.34 -3.74 4.03
N THR A 101 -15.16 -3.81 5.07
CA THR A 101 -15.96 -2.64 5.52
C THR A 101 -15.25 -1.80 6.58
N ALA A 102 -14.08 -2.23 7.07
CA ALA A 102 -13.34 -1.48 8.08
C ALA A 102 -12.87 -0.13 7.53
N ILE A 103 -13.09 0.94 8.29
CA ILE A 103 -12.66 2.29 7.91
C ILE A 103 -11.13 2.35 7.73
N GLY A 104 -10.38 1.65 8.59
CA GLY A 104 -8.91 1.60 8.55
C GLY A 104 -8.39 1.08 7.21
N PHE A 105 -9.01 0.04 6.65
CA PHE A 105 -8.63 -0.52 5.35
C PHE A 105 -8.72 0.53 4.23
N TRP A 106 -9.82 1.29 4.17
CA TRP A 106 -10.01 2.32 3.15
C TRP A 106 -9.13 3.55 3.38
N LEU A 107 -8.83 3.91 4.63
CA LEU A 107 -7.86 4.95 4.95
C LEU A 107 -6.47 4.60 4.39
N ILE A 108 -6.00 3.36 4.63
CA ILE A 108 -4.76 2.86 4.04
C ILE A 108 -4.84 2.89 2.50
N GLY A 109 -5.95 2.45 1.91
CA GLY A 109 -6.13 2.51 0.46
C GLY A 109 -6.01 3.93 -0.12
N MET A 110 -6.54 4.94 0.58
CA MET A 110 -6.36 6.34 0.20
C MET A 110 -4.90 6.79 0.34
N GLU A 111 -4.20 6.38 1.40
CA GLU A 111 -2.78 6.69 1.58
C GLU A 111 -1.92 6.12 0.44
N PHE A 112 -2.22 4.93 -0.06
CA PHE A 112 -1.55 4.37 -1.25
C PHE A 112 -1.71 5.29 -2.46
N VAL A 113 -2.93 5.72 -2.76
CA VAL A 113 -3.24 6.55 -3.93
C VAL A 113 -2.63 7.94 -3.79
N ILE A 114 -2.79 8.56 -2.63
CA ILE A 114 -2.25 9.89 -2.33
C ILE A 114 -0.72 9.86 -2.44
N THR A 115 -0.07 8.92 -1.76
CA THR A 115 1.40 8.81 -1.76
C THR A 115 1.96 8.62 -3.16
N ALA A 116 1.39 7.70 -3.95
CA ALA A 116 1.83 7.47 -5.33
C ALA A 116 1.57 8.68 -6.25
N THR A 117 0.49 9.42 -6.00
CA THR A 117 0.16 10.66 -6.71
C THR A 117 1.13 11.78 -6.37
N CYS A 118 1.40 12.02 -5.08
CA CYS A 118 2.39 12.97 -4.61
C CYS A 118 3.78 12.67 -5.19
N TYR A 119 4.21 11.40 -5.17
CA TYR A 119 5.47 10.99 -5.79
C TYR A 119 5.52 11.40 -7.26
N TRP A 120 4.46 11.12 -8.02
CA TRP A 120 4.40 11.43 -9.44
C TRP A 120 4.49 12.95 -9.71
N TYR A 121 3.79 13.77 -8.93
CA TYR A 121 3.87 15.23 -9.10
C TYR A 121 5.28 15.77 -8.78
N VAL A 122 5.88 15.32 -7.68
CA VAL A 122 7.20 15.81 -7.23
C VAL A 122 8.32 15.35 -8.16
N GLU A 123 8.35 14.06 -8.52
CA GLU A 123 9.52 13.45 -9.17
C GLU A 123 9.36 13.22 -10.66
N VAL A 124 8.13 13.07 -11.17
CA VAL A 124 7.89 12.71 -12.58
C VAL A 124 7.40 13.90 -13.38
N TYR A 125 6.42 14.63 -12.86
CA TYR A 125 5.90 15.83 -13.52
C TYR A 125 6.94 16.96 -13.49
N GLY A 126 7.48 17.28 -12.31
CA GLY A 126 8.49 18.34 -12.15
C GLY A 126 9.75 18.16 -13.01
N LYS A 127 10.19 16.91 -13.25
CA LYS A 127 11.36 16.63 -14.11
C LYS A 127 11.08 16.72 -15.60
N LYS A 128 9.81 16.65 -16.04
CA LYS A 128 9.46 16.82 -17.46
C LYS A 128 9.50 18.28 -17.88
N GLU A 129 9.16 19.21 -16.99
CA GLU A 129 9.20 20.64 -17.31
C GLU A 129 10.64 21.15 -17.39
N THR A 130 11.55 20.68 -16.53
CA THR A 130 12.97 21.10 -16.56
C THR A 130 13.77 20.56 -17.75
N VAL A 131 13.34 19.46 -18.38
CA VAL A 131 14.02 18.91 -19.59
C VAL A 131 13.50 19.56 -20.88
N ASN A 132 12.30 20.16 -20.85
CA ASN A 132 11.67 20.79 -22.01
C ASN A 132 11.76 22.34 -21.99
N SER A 133 12.49 22.93 -21.04
CA SER A 133 12.79 24.37 -20.94
C SER A 133 14.21 24.66 -21.39
#